data_AF-A0A3T0SK76-F1
#
_entry.id   AF-A0A3T0SK76-F1
#
_cell.length_a   1.000
_cell.length_b   1.000
_cell.length_c   1.000
_cell.angle_alpha   90.00
_cell.angle_beta   90.00
_cell.angle_gamma   90.00
#
_symmetry.space_group_name_H-M   'P 1'
#
loop_
_entity.id
_entity.type
_entity.pdbx_description
1 polymer ?
#
loop_
_entity_poly.entity_id
_entity_poly.type
_entity_poly.pdbx_seq_one_letter_code
_entity_poly.pdbx_strand_id
1 'polypeptide(L)' 'MRYSANESRVAGDVATNARSGWPLLDSDQRWEAHLGVVNLFGRDYYDNLRINGGFGRITNPRRGGRFNAGSKLTFK' A
#
# COMPACT_ATOMS: atom_id res chain seq x y z
N MET A 1 -17.42 35.26 -6.51
CA MET A 1 -16.22 34.59 -5.95
C MET A 1 -15.88 33.41 -6.83
N ARG A 2 -14.66 33.33 -7.37
CA ARG A 2 -14.18 32.14 -8.10
C ARG A 2 -13.52 31.22 -7.08
N TYR A 3 -14.16 30.10 -6.73
CA TYR A 3 -13.48 29.04 -5.98
C TYR A 3 -12.48 28.37 -6.91
N SER A 4 -11.20 28.41 -6.56
CA SER A 4 -10.16 27.73 -7.32
C SER A 4 -10.07 26.29 -6.81
N ALA A 5 -10.31 25.31 -7.67
CA ALA A 5 -10.24 23.89 -7.30
C ALA A 5 -8.84 23.41 -6.85
N ASN A 6 -7.82 24.28 -6.91
CA ASN A 6 -6.41 23.96 -6.68
C ASN A 6 -5.80 24.71 -5.47
N GLU A 7 -6.61 25.13 -4.49
CA GLU A 7 -6.15 25.85 -3.30
C GLU A 7 -5.24 25.02 -2.38
N SER A 8 -5.25 23.69 -2.52
CA SER A 8 -4.39 22.79 -1.77
C SER A 8 -3.55 21.90 -2.67
N ARG A 9 -2.28 21.71 -2.29
CA ARG A 9 -1.33 20.84 -2.99
C ARG A 9 -0.60 19.98 -1.98
N VAL A 10 -0.28 18.76 -2.39
CA VAL A 10 0.56 17.83 -1.65
C VAL A 10 1.70 17.38 -2.55
N ALA A 11 2.90 17.25 -2.00
CA ALA A 11 4.05 16.76 -2.74
C ALA A 11 3.79 15.33 -3.24
N GLY A 12 4.23 15.04 -4.47
CA GLY A 12 4.27 13.66 -4.95
C GLY A 12 5.27 12.84 -4.14
N ASP A 13 5.01 11.55 -3.97
CA ASP A 13 5.94 10.62 -3.33
C ASP A 13 5.97 9.28 -4.06
N VAL A 14 7.04 8.51 -3.83
CA VAL A 14 7.27 7.18 -4.37
C VAL A 14 7.58 6.24 -3.21
N ALA A 15 6.81 5.15 -3.11
CA ALA A 15 7.04 4.09 -2.14
C ALA A 15 7.49 2.80 -2.84
N THR A 16 8.49 2.13 -2.27
CA THR A 16 8.98 0.83 -2.74
C THR A 16 8.44 -0.29 -1.87
N ASN A 17 7.94 -1.36 -2.49
CA ASN A 17 7.46 -2.56 -1.81
C ASN A 17 8.31 -3.75 -2.23
N ALA A 18 8.53 -4.70 -1.33
CA ALA A 18 9.25 -5.95 -1.59
C ALA A 18 8.44 -7.13 -1.07
N ARG A 19 8.45 -8.25 -1.80
CA ARG A 19 7.82 -9.50 -1.40
C ARG A 19 8.65 -10.69 -1.89
N SER A 20 8.74 -11.71 -1.05
CA SER A 20 9.32 -13.01 -1.38
C SER A 20 8.29 -14.11 -1.12
N GLY A 21 8.35 -15.19 -1.89
CA GLY A 21 7.47 -16.35 -1.74
C GLY A 21 8.20 -17.66 -2.01
N TRP A 22 7.76 -18.71 -1.33
CA TRP A 22 8.30 -20.06 -1.44
C TRP A 22 7.19 -21.04 -1.82
N PRO A 23 7.17 -21.52 -3.08
CA PRO A 23 6.24 -22.55 -3.50
C PRO A 23 6.74 -23.94 -3.06
N LEU A 24 5.84 -24.73 -2.50
CA LEU A 24 6.01 -26.17 -2.27
C LEU A 24 4.97 -26.91 -3.12
N LEU A 25 5.45 -27.90 -3.87
CA LEU A 25 4.63 -28.75 -4.72
C LEU A 25 4.56 -30.14 -4.08
N ASP A 26 3.35 -30.61 -3.80
CA ASP A 26 3.11 -31.97 -3.35
C ASP A 26 1.87 -32.52 -4.06
N SER A 27 2.11 -33.47 -4.98
CA SER A 27 1.05 -34.15 -5.73
C SER A 27 0.10 -33.15 -6.44
N ASP A 28 -1.19 -33.20 -6.13
CA ASP A 28 -2.21 -32.29 -6.68
C ASP A 28 -2.35 -30.98 -5.89
N GLN A 29 -1.43 -30.72 -4.96
CA GLN A 29 -1.43 -29.53 -4.11
C GLN A 29 -0.23 -28.63 -4.43
N ARG A 30 -0.50 -27.34 -4.48
CA ARG A 30 0.51 -26.29 -4.47
C ARG A 30 0.29 -25.40 -3.27
N TRP A 31 1.26 -25.41 -2.35
CA TRP A 31 1.32 -24.47 -1.24
C TRP A 31 2.31 -23.35 -1.55
N GLU A 32 1.99 -22.13 -1.16
CA GLU A 32 2.89 -20.98 -1.36
C GLU A 32 2.84 -20.08 -0.13
N ALA A 33 3.92 -20.09 0.65
CA ALA A 33 4.13 -19.15 1.74
C ALA A 33 4.76 -17.86 1.20
N HIS A 34 4.40 -16.70 1.76
CA HIS A 34 4.98 -15.43 1.36
C HIS A 34 5.14 -14.45 2.52
N LEU A 35 6.17 -13.62 2.39
CA LEU A 35 6.48 -12.51 3.29
C LEU A 35 6.72 -11.26 2.44
N GLY A 36 6.36 -10.10 2.95
CA GLY A 36 6.67 -8.84 2.29
C GLY A 36 6.72 -7.65 3.22
N VAL A 37 7.23 -6.57 2.67
CA VAL A 37 7.36 -5.25 3.29
C VAL A 37 6.76 -4.23 2.35
N VAL A 38 5.75 -3.52 2.84
CA VAL A 38 5.14 -2.37 2.17
C VAL A 38 5.80 -1.12 2.73
N ASN A 39 6.19 -0.18 1.85
CA ASN A 39 6.98 1.00 2.20
C ASN A 39 8.31 0.60 2.88
N LEU A 40 9.16 -0.10 2.10
CA LEU A 40 10.43 -0.69 2.52
C LEU A 40 11.37 0.32 3.21
N PHE A 41 11.35 1.57 2.76
CA PHE A 41 12.18 2.64 3.30
C PHE A 41 11.48 3.50 4.36
N GLY A 42 10.27 3.13 4.79
CA GLY A 42 9.57 3.76 5.92
C GLY A 42 9.23 5.24 5.70
N ARG A 43 8.93 5.65 4.47
CA ARG A 43 8.58 7.05 4.16
C ARG A 43 7.24 7.46 4.76
N ASP A 44 7.18 8.71 5.22
CA ASP A 44 5.93 9.36 5.61
C ASP A 44 5.35 10.07 4.39
N TYR A 45 4.15 9.67 3.97
CA TYR A 45 3.53 10.18 2.75
C TYR A 45 2.01 10.31 2.90
N TYR A 46 1.36 11.00 1.98
CA TYR A 46 -0.10 11.09 1.95
C TYR A 46 -0.66 10.04 0.98
N ASP A 47 -1.43 9.09 1.51
CA ASP A 47 -1.87 7.91 0.76
C ASP A 47 -2.97 8.24 -0.26
N ASN A 48 -3.83 9.21 0.09
CA ASN A 48 -4.91 9.68 -0.77
C ASN A 48 -5.25 11.15 -0.48
N LEU A 49 -5.59 11.89 -1.54
CA LEU A 49 -6.28 13.16 -1.46
C LEU A 49 -7.79 12.90 -1.40
N ARG A 50 -8.47 13.39 -0.37
CA ARG A 50 -9.94 13.44 -0.35
C ARG A 50 -10.38 14.62 -1.19
N ILE A 51 -10.65 14.37 -2.47
CA ILE A 51 -11.24 15.35 -3.38
C ILE A 51 -12.57 15.80 -2.77
N ASN A 52 -12.71 17.10 -2.49
CA ASN A 52 -13.86 17.70 -1.78
C ASN A 52 -14.07 17.19 -0.33
N GLY A 53 -13.00 16.84 0.39
CA GLY A 53 -13.08 16.49 1.80
C GLY A 53 -13.71 17.61 2.65
N GLY A 54 -14.81 17.30 3.35
CA GLY A 54 -15.49 18.26 4.24
C GLY A 54 -14.55 18.77 5.36
N PHE A 55 -14.77 20.02 5.79
CA PHE A 55 -14.03 20.67 6.87
C PHE A 55 -12.50 20.76 6.67
N GLY A 56 -12.03 20.81 5.43
CA GLY A 56 -10.61 21.01 5.12
C GLY A 56 -9.71 19.79 5.37
N ARG A 57 -10.30 18.61 5.67
CA ARG A 57 -9.54 17.38 5.91
C ARG A 57 -9.30 16.62 4.61
N ILE A 58 -8.40 17.18 3.82
CA ILE A 58 -8.12 16.79 2.42
C ILE A 58 -7.06 15.70 2.28
N THR A 59 -6.31 15.36 3.33
CA THR A 59 -5.25 14.34 3.25
C THR A 59 -5.42 13.20 4.25
N ASN A 60 -4.94 12.01 3.89
CA ASN A 60 -4.81 10.87 4.80
C ASN A 60 -3.32 10.50 4.95
N PRO A 61 -2.65 10.87 6.05
CA PRO A 61 -1.24 10.55 6.24
C PRO A 61 -1.06 9.05 6.45
N ARG A 62 -0.02 8.50 5.82
CA ARG A 62 0.45 7.13 6.02
C ARG A 62 1.89 7.18 6.46
N ARG A 63 2.15 6.54 7.59
CA ARG A 63 3.46 6.51 8.23
C ARG A 63 4.03 5.11 8.25
N GLY A 64 5.34 5.02 8.06
CA GLY A 64 6.13 3.84 8.31
C GLY A 64 5.92 2.66 7.35
N GLY A 65 6.80 1.67 7.51
CA GLY A 65 6.76 0.39 6.81
C GLY A 65 5.78 -0.58 7.47
N ARG A 66 5.20 -1.49 6.68
CA ARG A 66 4.33 -2.57 7.17
C ARG A 66 4.82 -3.91 6.69
N PHE A 67 4.90 -4.89 7.60
CA PHE A 67 5.15 -6.28 7.24
C PHE A 67 3.84 -6.98 6.90
N ASN A 68 3.87 -7.84 5.88
CA ASN A 68 2.78 -8.77 5.58
C ASN A 68 3.32 -10.19 5.44
N ALA A 69 2.50 -11.14 5.86
CA ALA A 69 2.77 -12.57 5.75
C ALA A 69 1.48 -13.28 5.35
N GLY A 70 1.60 -14.37 4.62
CA GLY A 70 0.46 -15.18 4.26
C GLY A 70 0.83 -16.48 3.58
N SER A 71 -0.17 -17.31 3.33
CA SER A 71 -0.02 -18.56 2.60
C SER A 71 -1.20 -18.78 1.67
N LYS A 72 -0.97 -19.47 0.56
CA LYS A 72 -2.00 -19.93 -0.38
C LYS A 72 -1.89 -21.44 -0.55
N LEU A 73 -3.01 -22.14 -0.52
CA LEU A 73 -3.12 -23.55 -0.90
C LEU A 73 -4.02 -23.66 -2.13
N THR A 74 -3.57 -24.37 -3.15
CA THR A 74 -4.33 -24.63 -4.38
C THR A 74 -4.35 -26.13 -4.62
N PHE A 75 -5.51 -26.65 -5.05
CA PHE A 75 -5.71 -28.04 -5.44
C PHE A 75 -5.98 -28.10 -6.94
N LYS A 76 -5.56 -29.17 -7.62
CA LYS A 76 -5.98 -29.46 -9.00
C LYS A 76 -7.39 -30.05 -9.07
#